data_AF-A0A3A2HYK8-F1
#
_entry.id   AF-A0A3A2HYK8-F1
#
_cell.length_a   1.000
_cell.length_b   1.000
_cell.length_c   1.000
_cell.angle_alpha   90.00
_cell.angle_beta   90.00
_cell.angle_gamma   90.00
#
_symmetry.space_group_name_H-M   'P 1'
#
loop_
_entity.id
_entity.type
_entity.pdbx_description
1 polymer ?
#
loop_
_entity_poly.entity_id
_entity_poly.type
_entity_poly.pdbx_seq_one_letter_code
_entity_poly.pdbx_strand_id
1 'polypeptide(L)'
;MKMKKAHHSPRIVQFSLSLGLLLVCGQFSAPALANDVLCDASQASHKELPVLEQSCPIGKGLWGKKVPQGGNDFFWIQCGLLPKPMPLANAKPIYSKITTDVWMKRENNDYRCLIGPYLDFSEAKEDLHRVKTLPDYKDAFIRVVNKLGAKAQKQTKPAPKPIASVTRPDTDAFKAKSAAVAQSATKSAINSNNVELRLETQWQGVTYAVPYFSDNQNQFYMEHGKPWNRLDYSTSEKVCQVMGMTLATVGEFKALRQSGFMEKNRWPMQLPYWGKDRKGLFADREPNQLTGTSMLNVMCVR
;
A
#
# COMPACT_ATOMS: atom_id res chain seq x y z
N MET A 1 83.54 9.12 45.17
CA MET A 1 83.23 8.63 46.54
C MET A 1 82.05 7.66 46.44
N LYS A 2 82.24 6.37 46.74
CA LYS A 2 81.87 5.69 48.00
C LYS A 2 80.38 5.75 48.38
N MET A 3 79.72 4.58 48.24
CA MET A 3 78.71 4.01 49.16
C MET A 3 77.31 4.70 49.21
N LYS A 4 76.20 4.04 49.61
CA LYS A 4 75.94 2.66 50.09
C LYS A 4 74.46 2.27 49.82
N LYS A 5 74.15 0.97 49.85
CA LYS A 5 72.77 0.44 50.01
C LYS A 5 72.23 0.79 51.40
N ALA A 6 70.91 0.91 51.57
CA ALA A 6 70.10 -0.03 52.38
C ALA A 6 68.59 0.33 52.42
N HIS A 7 67.78 -0.71 52.60
CA HIS A 7 66.31 -0.75 52.79
C HIS A 7 65.73 0.24 53.82
N HIS A 8 64.43 0.52 53.72
CA HIS A 8 63.43 -0.06 54.64
C HIS A 8 62.00 -0.05 54.05
N SER A 9 61.26 -1.12 54.35
CA SER A 9 59.80 -1.29 54.26
C SER A 9 59.34 -1.65 55.71
N PRO A 10 58.04 -1.74 56.09
CA PRO A 10 56.81 -1.58 55.33
C PRO A 10 55.74 -0.70 56.01
N ARG A 11 54.59 -0.52 55.36
CA ARG A 11 53.29 -0.52 56.07
C ARG A 11 52.16 -1.03 55.19
N ILE A 12 51.35 -1.92 55.77
CA ILE A 12 50.21 -2.58 55.14
C ILE A 12 49.01 -1.63 55.16
N VAL A 13 48.33 -1.48 54.02
CA VAL A 13 46.92 -1.08 53.97
C VAL A 13 46.22 -2.01 52.98
N GLN A 14 45.19 -2.71 53.47
CA GLN A 14 44.35 -3.57 52.64
C GLN A 14 43.43 -2.69 51.77
N PHE A 15 43.25 -3.05 50.50
CA PHE A 15 42.08 -2.61 49.75
C PHE A 15 41.40 -3.78 49.05
N SER A 16 40.08 -3.76 49.18
CA SER A 16 39.10 -4.80 48.87
C SER A 16 38.99 -5.15 47.38
N LEU A 17 38.62 -6.40 47.12
CA LEU A 17 38.04 -6.80 45.84
C LEU A 17 36.82 -5.93 45.52
N SER A 18 36.71 -5.49 44.26
CA SER A 18 35.45 -5.00 43.68
C SER A 18 35.24 -5.69 42.33
N LEU A 19 34.14 -6.43 42.22
CA LEU A 19 33.79 -7.26 41.07
C LEU A 19 33.26 -6.38 39.92
N GLY A 20 33.92 -6.40 38.76
CA GLY A 20 33.53 -5.57 37.62
C GLY A 20 32.23 -6.03 36.96
N LEU A 21 31.22 -5.16 36.95
CA LEU A 21 29.92 -5.42 36.32
C LEU A 21 29.89 -4.81 34.90
N LEU A 22 29.96 -5.66 33.88
CA LEU A 22 29.87 -5.26 32.47
C LEU A 22 28.42 -4.88 32.10
N LEU A 23 28.16 -3.58 31.90
CA LEU A 23 26.92 -3.09 31.30
C LEU A 23 26.95 -3.30 29.79
N VAL A 24 26.22 -4.30 29.30
CA VAL A 24 25.95 -4.51 27.88
C VAL A 24 24.80 -3.60 27.45
N CYS A 25 25.10 -2.56 26.66
CA CYS A 25 24.09 -1.71 26.03
C CYS A 25 23.37 -2.47 24.90
N GLY A 26 22.28 -3.17 25.23
CA GLY A 26 21.37 -3.75 24.25
C GLY A 26 20.60 -2.66 23.49
N GLN A 27 20.99 -2.38 22.25
CA GLN A 27 20.21 -1.53 21.35
C GLN A 27 18.94 -2.27 20.90
N PHE A 28 17.82 -2.00 21.58
CA PHE A 28 16.51 -2.50 21.17
C PHE A 28 15.95 -1.66 20.02
N SER A 29 16.32 -2.01 18.79
CA SER A 29 15.58 -1.60 17.60
C SER A 29 14.17 -2.19 17.66
N ALA A 30 13.15 -1.36 17.89
CA ALA A 30 11.76 -1.80 17.84
C ALA A 30 11.42 -2.23 16.40
N PRO A 31 10.75 -3.38 16.18
CA PRO A 31 10.27 -3.74 14.86
C PRO A 31 9.13 -2.79 14.47
N ALA A 32 9.39 -1.91 13.51
CA ALA A 32 8.36 -1.09 12.90
C ALA A 32 7.41 -1.99 12.10
N LEU A 33 6.23 -2.31 12.67
CA LEU A 33 5.13 -2.93 11.93
C LEU A 33 4.52 -1.91 10.97
N ALA A 34 5.20 -1.73 9.83
CA ALA A 34 4.69 -0.98 8.70
C ALA A 34 3.57 -1.77 7.99
N ASN A 35 2.41 -1.85 8.64
CA ASN A 35 1.18 -2.15 7.93
C ASN A 35 0.81 -0.91 7.11
N ASP A 36 1.28 -0.86 5.87
CA ASP A 36 0.70 0.07 4.89
C ASP A 36 -0.70 -0.42 4.54
N VAL A 37 -1.68 0.34 5.03
CA VAL A 37 -3.10 0.01 4.89
C VAL A 37 -3.53 0.40 3.49
N LEU A 38 -3.19 -0.47 2.53
CA LEU A 38 -3.74 -0.43 1.19
C LEU A 38 -5.23 -0.79 1.29
N CYS A 39 -6.10 0.17 0.95
CA CYS A 39 -7.53 -0.09 0.93
C CYS A 39 -7.91 -0.93 -0.30
N ASP A 40 -8.58 -2.05 -0.06
CA ASP A 40 -9.27 -2.78 -1.11
C ASP A 40 -10.41 -1.93 -1.71
N ALA A 41 -10.66 -2.13 -3.01
CA ALA A 41 -11.71 -1.46 -3.75
C ALA A 41 -12.32 -2.40 -4.81
N SER A 42 -13.54 -2.06 -5.23
CA SER A 42 -14.27 -2.69 -6.33
C SER A 42 -15.05 -1.63 -7.11
N GLN A 43 -15.39 -1.85 -8.38
CA GLN A 43 -16.46 -1.09 -9.05
C GLN A 43 -17.22 -2.05 -9.95
N ALA A 44 -18.53 -1.82 -10.10
CA ALA A 44 -19.38 -2.71 -10.89
C ALA A 44 -19.22 -2.52 -12.41
N SER A 45 -18.74 -1.36 -12.86
CA SER A 45 -18.54 -1.09 -14.29
C SER A 45 -17.55 0.04 -14.59
N HIS A 46 -16.94 0.02 -15.78
CA HIS A 46 -16.09 1.10 -16.31
C HIS A 46 -16.78 2.49 -16.45
N LYS A 47 -18.05 2.62 -16.06
CA LYS A 47 -18.83 3.88 -16.07
C LYS A 47 -19.04 4.46 -14.66
N GLU A 48 -18.64 3.74 -13.62
CA GLU A 48 -18.77 4.13 -12.22
C GLU A 48 -17.39 4.51 -11.64
N LEU A 49 -17.35 5.05 -10.42
CA LEU A 49 -16.11 5.25 -9.67
C LEU A 49 -15.79 4.03 -8.81
N PRO A 50 -14.52 3.76 -8.46
CA PRO A 50 -14.19 2.72 -7.50
C PRO A 50 -14.86 2.99 -6.15
N VAL A 51 -15.37 1.93 -5.55
CA VAL A 51 -15.94 1.88 -4.22
C VAL A 51 -14.92 1.23 -3.29
N LEU A 52 -14.42 2.00 -2.34
CA LEU A 52 -13.55 1.53 -1.26
C LEU A 52 -14.32 0.59 -0.33
N GLU A 53 -13.62 -0.45 0.12
CA GLU A 53 -14.15 -1.39 1.10
C GLU A 53 -14.60 -0.70 2.39
N GLN A 54 -15.61 -1.29 3.05
CA GLN A 54 -16.25 -0.64 4.20
C GLN A 54 -15.27 -0.46 5.38
N SER A 55 -14.26 -1.32 5.47
CA SER A 55 -13.15 -1.31 6.43
C SER A 55 -12.07 -0.27 6.15
N CYS A 56 -12.00 0.32 4.95
CA CYS A 56 -10.98 1.30 4.57
C CYS A 56 -10.97 2.51 5.54
N PRO A 57 -9.86 2.79 6.26
CA PRO A 57 -9.84 3.92 7.18
C PRO A 57 -9.73 5.24 6.41
N ILE A 58 -10.76 6.09 6.59
CA ILE A 58 -10.83 7.45 6.03
C ILE A 58 -10.71 8.55 7.09
N GLY A 59 -10.39 8.15 8.34
CA GLY A 59 -9.90 9.06 9.37
C GLY A 59 -10.92 10.06 9.90
N LYS A 60 -10.44 11.22 10.32
CA LYS A 60 -11.26 12.34 10.86
C LYS A 60 -11.07 13.60 10.00
N GLY A 61 -12.14 14.39 9.83
CA GLY A 61 -12.06 15.67 9.14
C GLY A 61 -11.20 16.69 9.90
N LEU A 62 -10.29 17.35 9.18
CA LEU A 62 -9.50 18.47 9.66
C LEU A 62 -10.21 19.78 9.34
N TRP A 63 -10.51 20.55 10.37
CA TRP A 63 -11.14 21.87 10.29
C TRP A 63 -10.15 22.93 10.79
N GLY A 64 -9.84 23.92 9.96
CA GLY A 64 -8.88 24.98 10.27
C GLY A 64 -7.41 24.63 9.96
N LYS A 65 -6.47 25.43 10.47
CA LYS A 65 -5.03 25.36 10.13
C LYS A 65 -4.22 24.32 10.92
N LYS A 66 -4.84 23.55 11.83
CA LYS A 66 -4.12 22.58 12.69
C LYS A 66 -4.00 21.23 11.98
N VAL A 67 -2.81 20.94 11.47
CA VAL A 67 -2.40 19.59 11.03
C VAL A 67 -1.92 18.80 12.25
N PRO A 68 -2.25 17.50 12.41
CA PRO A 68 -1.64 16.69 13.45
C PRO A 68 -0.13 16.59 13.25
N GLN A 69 0.64 16.74 14.32
CA GLN A 69 2.07 16.46 14.31
C GLN A 69 2.27 14.99 14.70
N GLY A 70 2.20 14.11 13.71
CA GLY A 70 2.41 12.66 13.85
C GLY A 70 3.01 12.10 12.58
N GLY A 71 4.12 11.37 12.69
CA GLY A 71 4.72 10.67 11.55
C GLY A 71 3.86 9.47 11.12
N ASN A 72 3.82 9.22 9.82
CA ASN A 72 3.04 8.16 9.15
C ASN A 72 1.51 8.36 9.08
N ASP A 73 1.03 9.61 9.14
CA ASP A 73 -0.35 9.94 8.80
C ASP A 73 -0.56 9.92 7.27
N PHE A 74 -1.76 9.59 6.79
CA PHE A 74 -2.17 9.79 5.39
C PHE A 74 -3.51 10.51 5.27
N PHE A 75 -3.74 11.14 4.12
CA PHE A 75 -4.79 12.13 3.94
C PHE A 75 -5.77 11.73 2.83
N TRP A 76 -7.03 12.15 3.00
CA TRP A 76 -8.07 12.10 1.96
C TRP A 76 -8.71 13.48 1.85
N ILE A 77 -9.13 13.91 0.67
CA ILE A 77 -10.09 15.02 0.56
C ILE A 77 -11.48 14.40 0.50
N GLN A 78 -12.40 14.79 1.39
CA GLN A 78 -13.81 14.48 1.21
C GLN A 78 -14.43 15.49 0.23
N CYS A 79 -14.80 15.05 -0.97
CA CYS A 79 -15.46 15.89 -1.97
C CYS A 79 -16.99 16.00 -1.79
N GLY A 80 -17.60 15.16 -0.94
CA GLY A 80 -19.04 15.24 -0.65
C GLY A 80 -19.58 14.03 0.11
N LEU A 81 -20.89 14.07 0.38
CA LEU A 81 -21.71 12.95 0.87
C LEU A 81 -22.94 12.86 -0.05
N LEU A 82 -23.18 11.68 -0.63
CA LEU A 82 -24.12 11.49 -1.73
C LEU A 82 -25.05 10.30 -1.45
N PRO A 83 -26.34 10.35 -1.82
CA PRO A 83 -27.27 9.23 -1.60
C PRO A 83 -27.00 8.02 -2.53
N LYS A 84 -26.13 8.16 -3.53
CA LYS A 84 -25.74 7.14 -4.51
C LYS A 84 -24.27 7.30 -4.92
N PRO A 85 -23.61 6.27 -5.47
CA PRO A 85 -22.29 6.40 -6.08
C PRO A 85 -22.30 7.47 -7.17
N MET A 86 -21.24 8.28 -7.27
CA MET A 86 -21.09 9.24 -8.35
C MET A 86 -20.70 8.49 -9.65
N PRO A 87 -21.39 8.71 -10.78
CA PRO A 87 -20.96 8.18 -12.07
C PRO A 87 -19.62 8.79 -12.50
N LEU A 88 -18.78 8.03 -13.21
CA LEU A 88 -17.47 8.48 -13.68
C LEU A 88 -17.56 9.76 -14.53
N ALA A 89 -18.63 9.92 -15.30
CA ALA A 89 -18.90 11.11 -16.11
C ALA A 89 -18.96 12.40 -15.26
N ASN A 90 -19.54 12.34 -14.06
CA ASN A 90 -19.70 13.48 -13.15
C ASN A 90 -18.41 13.78 -12.38
N ALA A 91 -17.49 12.82 -12.28
CA ALA A 91 -16.18 13.00 -11.68
C ALA A 91 -15.14 13.61 -12.62
N LYS A 92 -15.36 13.58 -13.95
CA LYS A 92 -14.44 14.15 -14.96
C LYS A 92 -13.95 15.59 -14.65
N PRO A 93 -14.80 16.52 -14.16
CA PRO A 93 -14.33 17.85 -13.77
C PRO A 93 -13.34 17.83 -12.61
N ILE A 94 -13.51 16.91 -11.64
CA ILE A 94 -12.60 16.73 -10.50
C ILE A 94 -11.22 16.27 -10.98
N TYR A 95 -11.15 15.31 -11.90
CA TYR A 95 -9.89 14.82 -12.49
C TYR A 95 -9.05 15.93 -13.17
N SER A 96 -9.66 17.05 -13.60
CA SER A 96 -8.91 18.21 -14.11
C SER A 96 -8.21 19.05 -13.03
N LYS A 97 -8.42 18.73 -11.75
CA LYS A 97 -7.99 19.50 -10.57
C LYS A 97 -7.06 18.73 -9.63
N ILE A 98 -6.89 17.43 -9.84
CA ILE A 98 -6.24 16.52 -8.88
C ILE A 98 -5.08 15.74 -9.48
N THR A 99 -4.15 15.27 -8.64
CA THR A 99 -3.01 14.42 -9.03
C THR A 99 -3.28 12.92 -8.86
N THR A 100 -4.36 12.57 -8.17
CA THR A 100 -4.75 11.22 -7.75
C THR A 100 -6.19 10.89 -8.20
N ASP A 101 -6.84 9.94 -7.54
CA ASP A 101 -8.11 9.36 -7.96
C ASP A 101 -9.30 9.70 -7.06
N VAL A 102 -10.50 9.66 -7.66
CA VAL A 102 -11.77 9.86 -6.96
C VAL A 102 -12.39 8.52 -6.61
N TRP A 103 -12.77 8.36 -5.34
CA TRP A 103 -13.30 7.15 -4.76
C TRP A 103 -14.64 7.40 -4.09
N MET A 104 -15.51 6.41 -4.17
CA MET A 104 -16.72 6.36 -3.35
C MET A 104 -16.43 5.47 -2.14
N LYS A 105 -16.98 5.78 -0.96
CA LYS A 105 -17.02 4.84 0.16
C LYS A 105 -18.41 4.81 0.75
N ARG A 106 -19.02 3.62 0.81
CA ARG A 106 -20.31 3.43 1.47
C ARG A 106 -20.19 3.67 2.97
N GLU A 107 -21.11 4.45 3.51
CA GLU A 107 -21.28 4.67 4.94
C GLU A 107 -22.78 4.74 5.24
N ASN A 108 -23.29 3.70 5.91
CA ASN A 108 -24.73 3.47 6.09
C ASN A 108 -25.48 3.41 4.73
N ASN A 109 -26.39 4.36 4.50
CA ASN A 109 -27.19 4.50 3.28
C ASN A 109 -26.58 5.49 2.27
N ASP A 110 -25.54 6.23 2.67
CA ASP A 110 -24.88 7.24 1.86
C ASP A 110 -23.51 6.77 1.35
N TYR A 111 -22.94 7.56 0.44
CA TYR A 111 -21.62 7.37 -0.12
C TYR A 111 -20.80 8.64 0.05
N ARG A 112 -19.65 8.54 0.74
CA ARG A 112 -18.66 9.61 0.79
C ARG A 112 -17.90 9.64 -0.53
N CYS A 113 -17.86 10.81 -1.16
CA CYS A 113 -16.92 11.11 -2.23
C CYS A 113 -15.57 11.45 -1.57
N LEU A 114 -14.51 10.77 -1.98
CA LEU A 114 -13.15 10.86 -1.44
C LEU A 114 -12.14 11.03 -2.56
N ILE A 115 -11.02 11.70 -2.29
CA ILE A 115 -9.90 11.88 -3.23
C ILE A 115 -8.61 11.57 -2.47
N GLY A 116 -7.72 10.76 -3.03
CA GLY A 116 -6.51 10.29 -2.35
C GLY A 116 -6.24 8.80 -2.58
N PRO A 117 -5.53 8.11 -1.64
CA PRO A 117 -4.90 8.68 -0.46
C PRO A 117 -3.67 9.50 -0.83
N TYR A 118 -3.41 10.58 -0.09
CA TYR A 118 -2.17 11.37 -0.20
C TYR A 118 -1.24 11.01 0.96
N LEU A 119 0.05 10.88 0.66
CA LEU A 119 1.11 10.75 1.68
C LEU A 119 1.58 12.12 2.20
N ASP A 120 1.52 13.17 1.37
CA ASP A 120 1.88 14.53 1.74
C ASP A 120 0.63 15.42 1.96
N PHE A 121 0.60 16.14 3.08
CA PHE A 121 -0.49 17.06 3.40
C PHE A 121 -0.56 18.28 2.45
N SER A 122 0.59 18.72 1.95
CA SER A 122 0.73 19.86 1.03
C SER A 122 0.10 19.53 -0.32
N GLU A 123 0.34 18.32 -0.84
CA GLU A 123 -0.29 17.84 -2.07
C GLU A 123 -1.82 17.77 -1.91
N ALA A 124 -2.30 17.16 -0.83
CA ALA A 124 -3.74 17.12 -0.51
C ALA A 124 -4.36 18.54 -0.38
N LYS A 125 -3.58 19.52 0.10
CA LYS A 125 -4.02 20.91 0.27
C LYS A 125 -4.04 21.67 -1.05
N GLU A 126 -3.10 21.42 -1.95
CA GLU A 126 -3.12 21.99 -3.30
C GLU A 126 -4.29 21.44 -4.14
N ASP A 127 -4.48 20.12 -4.13
CA ASP A 127 -5.62 19.48 -4.77
C ASP A 127 -6.94 19.99 -4.18
N LEU A 128 -7.05 20.13 -2.85
CA LEU A 128 -8.22 20.72 -2.21
C LEU A 128 -8.50 22.14 -2.73
N HIS A 129 -7.47 22.97 -2.87
CA HIS A 129 -7.62 24.34 -3.39
C HIS A 129 -8.12 24.32 -4.84
N ARG A 130 -7.56 23.45 -5.69
CA ARG A 130 -7.99 23.28 -7.08
C ARG A 130 -9.42 22.72 -7.17
N VAL A 131 -9.78 21.73 -6.37
CA VAL A 131 -11.13 21.14 -6.31
C VAL A 131 -12.17 22.18 -5.86
N LYS A 132 -11.87 22.99 -4.83
CA LYS A 132 -12.75 24.09 -4.38
C LYS A 132 -12.97 25.19 -5.42
N THR A 133 -12.24 25.22 -6.55
CA THR A 133 -12.60 26.13 -7.65
C THR A 133 -13.93 25.74 -8.30
N LEU A 134 -14.25 24.44 -8.35
CA LEU A 134 -15.49 23.91 -8.91
C LEU A 134 -16.72 24.34 -8.06
N PRO A 135 -17.88 24.63 -8.68
CA PRO A 135 -19.08 25.09 -7.95
C PRO A 135 -19.58 24.13 -6.87
N ASP A 136 -19.69 22.83 -7.18
CA ASP A 136 -20.35 21.86 -6.30
C ASP A 136 -19.47 21.34 -5.15
N TYR A 137 -18.22 21.81 -5.05
CA TYR A 137 -17.18 21.24 -4.19
C TYR A 137 -16.59 22.26 -3.20
N LYS A 138 -17.29 23.38 -2.95
CA LYS A 138 -16.86 24.43 -2.00
C LYS A 138 -16.68 23.90 -0.59
N ASP A 139 -17.51 22.94 -0.19
CA ASP A 139 -17.51 22.34 1.15
C ASP A 139 -16.52 21.16 1.30
N ALA A 140 -15.70 20.88 0.29
CA ALA A 140 -14.68 19.84 0.40
C ALA A 140 -13.70 20.13 1.55
N PHE A 141 -13.16 19.09 2.20
CA PHE A 141 -12.20 19.24 3.30
C PHE A 141 -11.25 18.04 3.40
N ILE A 142 -10.06 18.25 3.96
CA ILE A 142 -9.10 17.17 4.21
C ILE A 142 -9.51 16.36 5.44
N ARG A 143 -9.33 15.05 5.35
CA ARG A 143 -9.40 14.07 6.44
C ARG A 143 -8.02 13.50 6.67
N VAL A 144 -7.71 13.13 7.90
CA VAL A 144 -6.43 12.52 8.30
C VAL A 144 -6.65 11.17 8.97
N VAL A 145 -5.84 10.19 8.58
CA VAL A 145 -5.76 8.86 9.17
C VAL A 145 -4.45 8.75 9.93
N ASN A 146 -4.52 8.77 11.27
CA ASN A 146 -3.34 8.62 12.10
C ASN A 146 -2.99 7.14 12.27
N LYS A 147 -1.81 6.70 11.80
CA LYS A 147 -1.34 5.30 11.92
C LYS A 147 -1.10 4.88 13.38
N LEU A 148 -0.91 5.85 14.28
CA LEU A 148 -0.86 5.67 15.74
C LEU A 148 -2.25 5.71 16.44
N GLY A 149 -3.34 5.94 15.70
CA GLY A 149 -4.70 6.09 16.24
C GLY A 149 -5.59 4.85 16.16
N ALA A 150 -5.13 3.77 15.52
CA ALA A 150 -5.92 2.57 15.26
C ALA A 150 -6.04 1.60 16.46
N LYS A 151 -6.28 2.12 17.67
CA LYS A 151 -6.91 1.45 18.82
C LYS A 151 -6.98 2.40 20.03
N ALA A 152 -8.17 2.93 20.32
CA ALA A 152 -8.46 3.63 21.58
C ALA A 152 -9.97 3.68 21.92
N GLN A 153 -10.65 2.54 21.94
CA GLN A 153 -11.77 2.42 22.89
C GLN A 153 -11.18 2.31 24.30
N LYS A 154 -11.72 3.11 25.24
CA LYS A 154 -11.20 3.23 26.60
C LYS A 154 -11.42 1.94 27.40
N GLN A 155 -10.37 1.41 28.03
CA GLN A 155 -10.42 0.87 29.39
C GLN A 155 -9.01 0.72 30.03
N THR A 156 -8.77 1.53 31.06
CA THR A 156 -7.93 1.31 32.27
C THR A 156 -6.68 0.38 32.25
N LYS A 157 -5.48 1.01 32.23
CA LYS A 157 -4.34 0.94 33.21
C LYS A 157 -4.14 -0.35 34.07
N PRO A 158 -2.90 -0.70 34.47
CA PRO A 158 -1.67 -1.01 33.71
C PRO A 158 -1.07 -2.42 34.04
N ALA A 159 -0.09 -2.90 33.25
CA ALA A 159 0.60 -4.19 33.44
C ALA A 159 1.60 -4.20 34.64
N PRO A 160 1.95 -5.39 35.18
CA PRO A 160 3.08 -6.23 34.71
C PRO A 160 2.69 -7.74 34.59
N LYS A 161 3.50 -8.74 34.18
CA LYS A 161 4.88 -8.92 33.62
C LYS A 161 4.89 -10.25 32.78
N PRO A 162 5.95 -10.62 32.02
CA PRO A 162 5.89 -11.73 31.05
C PRO A 162 6.33 -13.10 31.58
N ILE A 163 5.81 -14.17 30.95
CA ILE A 163 6.40 -15.53 30.95
C ILE A 163 6.60 -15.95 29.49
N ALA A 164 7.68 -16.68 29.23
CA ALA A 164 8.27 -16.87 27.92
C ALA A 164 7.83 -18.15 27.18
N SER A 165 8.15 -18.17 25.89
CA SER A 165 8.39 -19.36 25.05
C SER A 165 7.21 -20.29 24.75
N VAL A 166 6.97 -20.56 23.46
CA VAL A 166 7.43 -21.80 22.80
C VAL A 166 6.97 -21.79 21.33
N THR A 167 7.87 -22.26 20.45
CA THR A 167 7.69 -22.66 19.04
C THR A 167 6.31 -23.27 18.69
N ARG A 168 5.70 -22.82 17.58
CA ARG A 168 4.61 -23.51 16.81
C ARG A 168 4.14 -22.64 15.62
N PRO A 169 3.37 -23.17 14.64
CA PRO A 169 3.75 -24.22 13.69
C PRO A 169 3.41 -23.78 12.24
N ASP A 170 3.29 -24.71 11.29
CA ASP A 170 2.77 -24.46 9.94
C ASP A 170 1.49 -23.62 9.93
N THR A 171 1.46 -22.58 9.10
CA THR A 171 0.35 -21.65 8.98
C THR A 171 -0.66 -22.10 7.93
N ASP A 172 -1.72 -22.79 8.41
CA ASP A 172 -2.99 -23.03 7.67
C ASP A 172 -3.76 -21.72 7.33
N ALA A 173 -3.11 -20.56 7.43
CA ALA A 173 -3.64 -19.21 7.19
C ALA A 173 -3.97 -18.90 5.70
N PHE A 174 -3.68 -19.84 4.79
CA PHE A 174 -4.00 -19.73 3.36
C PHE A 174 -5.28 -20.46 2.94
N LYS A 175 -6.03 -21.08 3.86
CA LYS A 175 -7.38 -21.58 3.56
C LYS A 175 -8.41 -20.45 3.56
N ALA A 176 -8.62 -19.86 2.39
CA ALA A 176 -9.74 -18.97 2.12
C ALA A 176 -11.08 -19.69 2.43
N LYS A 177 -11.78 -19.24 3.47
CA LYS A 177 -13.11 -19.75 3.80
C LYS A 177 -14.14 -19.09 2.90
N SER A 178 -14.38 -19.69 1.74
CA SER A 178 -15.47 -19.29 0.84
C SER A 178 -16.81 -19.43 1.57
N ALA A 179 -17.43 -18.28 1.88
CA ALA A 179 -18.83 -18.21 2.28
C ALA A 179 -19.64 -17.84 1.04
N ALA A 180 -20.34 -18.81 0.47
CA ALA A 180 -21.08 -18.61 -0.76
C ALA A 180 -22.31 -17.70 -0.55
N VAL A 181 -22.37 -16.62 -1.32
CA VAL A 181 -23.64 -16.12 -1.84
C VAL A 181 -23.67 -16.51 -3.32
N ALA A 182 -24.45 -17.55 -3.63
CA ALA A 182 -24.53 -18.07 -4.99
C ALA A 182 -25.36 -17.13 -5.87
N GLN A 183 -24.68 -16.35 -6.70
CA GLN A 183 -25.20 -15.96 -8.01
C GLN A 183 -24.28 -16.57 -9.06
N SER A 184 -24.84 -17.50 -9.87
CA SER A 184 -24.13 -18.14 -10.98
C SER A 184 -23.89 -17.14 -12.11
N ALA A 185 -22.88 -16.29 -11.94
CA ALA A 185 -22.37 -15.42 -12.97
C ALA A 185 -21.12 -16.06 -13.58
N THR A 186 -21.27 -16.58 -14.81
CA THR A 186 -20.21 -17.20 -15.60
C THR A 186 -19.02 -16.27 -15.77
N LYS A 187 -17.82 -16.69 -15.34
CA LYS A 187 -16.57 -16.00 -15.66
C LYS A 187 -16.45 -15.83 -17.18
N SER A 188 -16.25 -14.61 -17.64
CA SER A 188 -16.07 -14.33 -19.06
C SER A 188 -14.79 -14.98 -19.58
N ALA A 189 -14.85 -15.57 -20.78
CA ALA A 189 -13.67 -16.13 -21.43
C ALA A 189 -12.70 -14.99 -21.84
N ILE A 190 -11.43 -15.10 -21.43
CA ILE A 190 -10.36 -14.15 -21.79
C ILE A 190 -10.05 -14.30 -23.27
N ASN A 191 -10.10 -13.21 -24.03
CA ASN A 191 -9.81 -13.20 -25.47
C ASN A 191 -9.42 -11.78 -25.95
N SER A 192 -8.92 -11.65 -27.17
CA SER A 192 -8.37 -10.37 -27.66
C SER A 192 -9.39 -9.23 -27.74
N ASN A 193 -10.71 -9.53 -27.74
CA ASN A 193 -11.75 -8.49 -27.77
C ASN A 193 -12.06 -7.89 -26.38
N ASN A 194 -11.57 -8.52 -25.29
CA ASN A 194 -11.78 -8.03 -23.92
C ASN A 194 -10.48 -7.73 -23.16
N VAL A 195 -9.33 -7.76 -23.84
CA VAL A 195 -8.03 -7.33 -23.30
C VAL A 195 -7.57 -6.06 -24.03
N GLU A 196 -7.54 -4.94 -23.30
CA GLU A 196 -7.12 -3.62 -23.79
C GLU A 196 -5.65 -3.37 -23.42
N LEU A 197 -4.79 -3.00 -24.37
CA LEU A 197 -3.43 -2.54 -24.06
C LEU A 197 -3.48 -1.09 -23.55
N ARG A 198 -3.02 -0.83 -22.31
CA ARG A 198 -3.12 0.51 -21.69
C ARG A 198 -1.80 1.26 -21.54
N LEU A 199 -0.69 0.55 -21.30
CA LEU A 199 0.66 1.12 -21.31
C LEU A 199 1.56 0.19 -22.12
N GLU A 200 2.46 0.78 -22.89
CA GLU A 200 3.49 0.07 -23.63
C GLU A 200 4.80 0.87 -23.56
N THR A 201 5.93 0.18 -23.53
CA THR A 201 7.26 0.78 -23.72
C THR A 201 8.26 -0.27 -24.20
N GLN A 202 9.35 0.17 -24.82
CA GLN A 202 10.48 -0.71 -25.16
C GLN A 202 11.72 -0.27 -24.39
N TRP A 203 12.36 -1.20 -23.68
CA TRP A 203 13.57 -0.95 -22.90
C TRP A 203 14.54 -2.12 -23.03
N GLN A 204 15.78 -1.83 -23.42
CA GLN A 204 16.85 -2.83 -23.62
C GLN A 204 16.44 -4.00 -24.55
N GLY A 205 15.65 -3.70 -25.58
CA GLY A 205 15.16 -4.69 -26.57
C GLY A 205 13.90 -5.45 -26.14
N VAL A 206 13.50 -5.38 -24.87
CA VAL A 206 12.27 -5.99 -24.35
C VAL A 206 11.11 -5.02 -24.46
N THR A 207 9.96 -5.51 -24.91
CA THR A 207 8.70 -4.76 -25.01
C THR A 207 7.85 -5.05 -23.78
N TYR A 208 7.55 -4.03 -22.98
CA TYR A 208 6.78 -4.15 -21.75
C TYR A 208 5.38 -3.58 -21.96
N ALA A 209 4.36 -4.33 -21.56
CA ALA A 209 2.95 -3.96 -21.69
C ALA A 209 2.21 -4.10 -20.36
N VAL A 210 1.32 -3.14 -20.05
CA VAL A 210 0.33 -3.26 -18.98
C VAL A 210 -1.06 -3.34 -19.63
N PRO A 211 -1.68 -4.53 -19.66
CA PRO A 211 -3.02 -4.70 -20.20
C PRO A 211 -4.12 -4.43 -19.17
N TYR A 212 -5.35 -4.33 -19.67
CA TYR A 212 -6.57 -4.31 -18.87
C TYR A 212 -7.59 -5.31 -19.44
N PHE A 213 -7.84 -6.38 -18.69
CA PHE A 213 -8.87 -7.37 -18.96
C PHE A 213 -10.24 -6.88 -18.44
N SER A 214 -11.12 -6.55 -19.37
CA SER A 214 -12.48 -6.07 -19.11
C SER A 214 -13.46 -7.24 -18.99
N ASP A 215 -13.77 -7.64 -17.77
CA ASP A 215 -14.99 -8.38 -17.47
C ASP A 215 -15.79 -7.66 -16.35
N ASN A 216 -17.00 -8.14 -16.08
CA ASN A 216 -17.90 -7.54 -15.09
C ASN A 216 -17.67 -8.09 -13.66
N GLN A 217 -16.53 -8.73 -13.40
CA GLN A 217 -16.25 -9.46 -12.14
C GLN A 217 -14.86 -9.18 -11.55
N ASN A 218 -13.91 -8.73 -12.36
CA ASN A 218 -12.54 -8.49 -11.93
C ASN A 218 -12.47 -7.34 -10.93
N GLN A 219 -11.76 -7.59 -9.83
CA GLN A 219 -11.27 -6.52 -8.98
C GLN A 219 -10.29 -5.66 -9.78
N PHE A 220 -10.30 -4.38 -9.50
CA PHE A 220 -9.36 -3.42 -10.03
C PHE A 220 -9.24 -2.30 -8.97
N TYR A 221 -8.24 -1.46 -9.10
CA TYR A 221 -8.12 -0.23 -8.30
C TYR A 221 -7.75 0.94 -9.22
N MET A 222 -8.00 2.17 -8.79
CA MET A 222 -7.57 3.34 -9.56
C MET A 222 -6.17 3.78 -9.16
N GLU A 223 -5.34 4.12 -10.15
CA GLU A 223 -4.06 4.81 -9.95
C GLU A 223 -3.82 5.74 -11.14
N HIS A 224 -3.46 6.99 -10.87
CA HIS A 224 -3.21 8.04 -11.87
C HIS A 224 -4.39 8.32 -12.83
N GLY A 225 -5.62 8.26 -12.34
CA GLY A 225 -6.82 8.55 -13.16
C GLY A 225 -7.28 7.38 -14.04
N LYS A 226 -6.71 6.18 -13.85
CA LYS A 226 -7.02 4.99 -14.66
C LYS A 226 -7.30 3.76 -13.78
N PRO A 227 -8.24 2.88 -14.17
CA PRO A 227 -8.42 1.60 -13.50
C PRO A 227 -7.34 0.59 -13.92
N TRP A 228 -6.86 -0.21 -12.97
CA TRP A 228 -5.85 -1.25 -13.16
C TRP A 228 -6.34 -2.56 -12.54
N ASN A 229 -6.45 -3.62 -13.34
CA ASN A 229 -6.96 -4.88 -12.83
C ASN A 229 -6.06 -5.44 -11.74
N ARG A 230 -6.70 -6.05 -10.75
CA ARG A 230 -6.08 -6.92 -9.77
C ARG A 230 -6.47 -8.34 -10.17
N LEU A 231 -5.53 -9.10 -10.72
CA LEU A 231 -5.78 -10.44 -11.24
C LEU A 231 -5.02 -11.49 -10.42
N ASP A 232 -5.54 -12.71 -10.38
CA ASP A 232 -4.78 -13.88 -9.92
C ASP A 232 -3.74 -14.29 -10.97
N TYR A 233 -2.78 -15.14 -10.57
CA TYR A 233 -1.67 -15.50 -11.45
C TYR A 233 -2.13 -16.24 -12.73
N SER A 234 -3.10 -17.15 -12.61
CA SER A 234 -3.59 -17.93 -13.77
C SER A 234 -4.34 -17.06 -14.78
N THR A 235 -5.07 -16.06 -14.30
CA THR A 235 -5.75 -15.07 -15.13
C THR A 235 -4.72 -14.14 -15.79
N SER A 236 -3.71 -13.71 -15.05
CA SER A 236 -2.61 -12.87 -15.53
C SER A 236 -1.79 -13.53 -16.65
N GLU A 237 -1.44 -14.82 -16.50
CA GLU A 237 -0.77 -15.59 -17.56
C GLU A 237 -1.61 -15.64 -18.84
N LYS A 238 -2.91 -15.93 -18.73
CA LYS A 238 -3.81 -16.01 -19.88
C LYS A 238 -3.98 -14.67 -20.59
N VAL A 239 -4.06 -13.57 -19.84
CA VAL A 239 -4.13 -12.22 -20.41
C VAL A 239 -2.88 -11.91 -21.24
N CYS A 240 -1.67 -12.22 -20.74
CA CYS A 240 -0.46 -12.06 -21.54
C CYS A 240 -0.39 -13.01 -22.74
N GLN A 241 -0.78 -14.28 -22.57
CA GLN A 241 -0.79 -15.28 -23.65
C GLN A 241 -1.70 -14.87 -24.83
N VAL A 242 -2.88 -14.30 -24.55
CA VAL A 242 -3.82 -13.78 -25.55
C VAL A 242 -3.23 -12.61 -26.36
N MET A 243 -2.23 -11.91 -25.82
CA MET A 243 -1.48 -10.86 -26.50
C MET A 243 -0.21 -11.37 -27.21
N GLY A 244 0.08 -12.68 -27.14
CA GLY A 244 1.35 -13.25 -27.63
C GLY A 244 2.57 -12.87 -26.78
N MET A 245 2.35 -12.58 -25.48
CA MET A 245 3.36 -12.15 -24.52
C MET A 245 3.42 -13.10 -23.31
N THR A 246 4.38 -12.90 -22.42
CA THR A 246 4.51 -13.68 -21.16
C THR A 246 4.62 -12.77 -19.95
N LEU A 247 4.46 -13.26 -18.71
CA LEU A 247 4.68 -12.44 -17.52
C LEU A 247 6.17 -12.07 -17.37
N ALA A 248 6.44 -10.83 -16.97
CA ALA A 248 7.79 -10.32 -16.75
C ALA A 248 8.61 -11.19 -15.78
N THR A 249 9.89 -11.39 -16.08
CA THR A 249 10.84 -11.94 -15.12
C THR A 249 11.29 -10.88 -14.11
N VAL A 250 11.89 -11.33 -13.01
CA VAL A 250 12.54 -10.45 -12.02
C VAL A 250 13.59 -9.53 -12.66
N GLY A 251 14.38 -10.04 -13.61
CA GLY A 251 15.45 -9.29 -14.26
C GLY A 251 14.92 -8.14 -15.11
N GLU A 252 13.95 -8.43 -15.98
CA GLU A 252 13.30 -7.45 -16.86
C GLU A 252 12.59 -6.36 -16.04
N PHE A 253 11.79 -6.75 -15.04
CA PHE A 253 11.14 -5.78 -14.16
C PHE A 253 12.15 -4.89 -13.44
N LYS A 254 13.24 -5.47 -12.89
CA LYS A 254 14.29 -4.69 -12.21
C LYS A 254 15.02 -3.74 -13.16
N ALA A 255 15.28 -4.16 -14.40
CA ALA A 255 15.87 -3.31 -15.43
C ALA A 255 14.95 -2.13 -15.82
N LEU A 256 13.64 -2.37 -15.96
CA LEU A 256 12.66 -1.31 -16.22
C LEU A 256 12.53 -0.36 -15.02
N ARG A 257 12.44 -0.87 -13.78
CA ARG A 257 12.42 -0.05 -12.55
C ARG A 257 13.65 0.86 -12.46
N GLN A 258 14.85 0.32 -12.68
CA GLN A 258 16.11 1.06 -12.60
C GLN A 258 16.27 2.16 -13.66
N SER A 259 15.50 2.12 -14.76
CA SER A 259 15.46 3.18 -15.76
C SER A 259 14.74 4.46 -15.30
N GLY A 260 13.94 4.39 -14.21
CA GLY A 260 13.04 5.46 -13.77
C GLY A 260 11.86 5.74 -14.73
N PHE A 261 11.66 4.92 -15.76
CA PHE A 261 10.60 5.10 -16.74
C PHE A 261 9.20 4.97 -16.12
N MET A 262 9.02 4.07 -15.16
CA MET A 262 7.73 3.80 -14.52
C MET A 262 7.24 5.01 -13.70
N GLU A 263 8.10 5.62 -12.87
CA GLU A 263 7.81 6.86 -12.15
C GLU A 263 7.50 8.00 -13.12
N LYS A 264 8.39 8.23 -14.08
CA LYS A 264 8.30 9.36 -15.03
C LYS A 264 7.01 9.31 -15.84
N ASN A 265 6.55 8.12 -16.22
CA ASN A 265 5.37 7.91 -17.04
C ASN A 265 4.14 7.44 -16.24
N ARG A 266 4.16 7.53 -14.91
CA ARG A 266 3.02 7.23 -14.03
C ARG A 266 2.42 5.84 -14.28
N TRP A 267 3.28 4.82 -14.27
CA TRP A 267 2.86 3.41 -14.28
C TRP A 267 2.29 3.06 -12.89
N PRO A 268 1.28 2.18 -12.81
CA PRO A 268 0.73 1.77 -11.52
C PRO A 268 1.81 1.04 -10.71
N MET A 269 2.08 1.49 -9.49
CA MET A 269 3.13 0.93 -8.62
C MET A 269 2.66 0.76 -7.17
N GLN A 270 1.47 1.24 -6.82
CA GLN A 270 0.85 1.03 -5.51
C GLN A 270 0.58 -0.46 -5.22
N LEU A 271 0.31 -1.27 -6.25
CA LEU A 271 0.29 -2.73 -6.15
C LEU A 271 1.49 -3.38 -6.86
N PRO A 272 2.05 -4.47 -6.29
CA PRO A 272 3.03 -5.31 -6.97
C PRO A 272 2.46 -5.89 -8.27
N TYR A 273 3.36 -6.28 -9.17
CA TYR A 273 3.00 -7.00 -10.39
C TYR A 273 3.18 -8.51 -10.21
N TRP A 274 2.40 -9.29 -10.97
CA TRP A 274 2.73 -10.69 -11.23
C TRP A 274 3.94 -10.78 -12.15
N GLY A 275 4.96 -11.49 -11.69
CA GLY A 275 6.07 -11.97 -12.49
C GLY A 275 6.02 -13.49 -12.67
N LYS A 276 6.79 -13.97 -13.64
CA LYS A 276 6.96 -15.40 -13.97
C LYS A 276 7.22 -16.26 -12.73
N ASP A 277 6.78 -17.52 -12.77
CA ASP A 277 6.95 -18.52 -11.71
C ASP A 277 6.28 -18.11 -10.37
N ARG A 278 5.15 -17.38 -10.45
CA ARG A 278 4.41 -16.82 -9.31
C ARG A 278 5.27 -15.91 -8.41
N LYS A 279 6.19 -15.14 -8.97
CA LYS A 279 6.90 -14.09 -8.23
C LYS A 279 6.01 -12.85 -8.09
N GLY A 280 6.00 -12.25 -6.91
CA GLY A 280 5.53 -10.88 -6.71
C GLY A 280 6.66 -9.92 -7.03
N LEU A 281 6.45 -9.00 -7.96
CA LEU A 281 7.39 -7.97 -8.40
C LEU A 281 7.04 -6.66 -7.69
N PHE A 282 7.79 -6.31 -6.66
CA PHE A 282 7.53 -5.17 -5.79
C PHE A 282 8.33 -3.94 -6.24
N ALA A 283 7.75 -2.75 -6.14
CA ALA A 283 8.41 -1.50 -6.54
C ALA A 283 9.41 -0.97 -5.49
N ASP A 284 9.28 -1.42 -4.24
CA ASP A 284 9.90 -0.94 -3.01
C ASP A 284 10.84 -1.96 -2.33
N ARG A 285 10.80 -3.24 -2.73
CA ARG A 285 11.55 -4.34 -2.10
C ARG A 285 11.87 -5.48 -3.08
N GLU A 286 12.70 -6.43 -2.65
CA GLU A 286 13.05 -7.59 -3.47
C GLU A 286 11.85 -8.54 -3.71
N PRO A 287 11.83 -9.28 -4.84
CA PRO A 287 10.73 -10.19 -5.18
C PRO A 287 10.57 -11.35 -4.20
N ASN A 288 9.34 -11.82 -4.02
CA ASN A 288 9.02 -12.98 -3.19
C ASN A 288 8.18 -14.02 -3.96
N GLN A 289 8.25 -15.28 -3.54
CA GLN A 289 7.36 -16.34 -3.99
C GLN A 289 5.95 -16.13 -3.43
N LEU A 290 4.93 -16.25 -4.27
CA LEU A 290 3.52 -16.17 -3.85
C LEU A 290 2.75 -17.45 -4.22
N THR A 291 1.58 -17.62 -3.62
CA THR A 291 0.65 -18.76 -3.82
C THR A 291 -0.02 -18.77 -5.19
N GLY A 292 0.01 -17.66 -5.92
CA GLY A 292 -0.74 -17.45 -7.17
C GLY A 292 -2.16 -16.91 -6.99
N THR A 293 -2.67 -16.82 -5.76
CA THR A 293 -4.04 -16.36 -5.44
C THR A 293 -4.13 -14.88 -5.04
N SER A 294 -3.00 -14.17 -4.96
CA SER A 294 -2.95 -12.73 -4.70
C SER A 294 -3.51 -11.93 -5.88
N MET A 295 -4.18 -10.81 -5.59
CA MET A 295 -4.81 -9.96 -6.60
C MET A 295 -3.89 -8.77 -6.91
N LEU A 296 -3.09 -8.89 -7.97
CA LEU A 296 -1.94 -8.02 -8.31
C LEU A 296 -2.07 -7.40 -9.72
N ASN A 297 -1.22 -6.43 -10.02
CA ASN A 297 -1.06 -5.87 -11.37
C ASN A 297 -0.50 -6.91 -12.35
N VAL A 298 -0.67 -6.67 -13.66
CA VAL A 298 -0.13 -7.53 -14.73
C VAL A 298 0.84 -6.74 -15.60
N MET A 299 2.04 -7.30 -15.80
CA MET A 299 3.03 -6.78 -16.75
C MET A 299 3.43 -7.92 -17.68
N CYS A 300 3.15 -7.72 -18.96
CA CYS A 300 3.50 -8.66 -20.02
C CYS A 300 4.78 -8.20 -20.72
N VAL A 301 5.61 -9.15 -21.15
CA VAL A 301 6.87 -8.93 -21.88
C VAL A 301 6.97 -9.77 -23.15
N ARG A 302 7.67 -9.23 -24.14
CA ARG A 302 8.06 -9.84 -25.41
C ARG A 302 9.43 -9.34 -25.85
#